data_AF-A0A414STA2-F1
#
_entry.id   AF-A0A414STA2-F1
#
_cell.length_a   1.000
_cell.length_b   1.000
_cell.length_c   1.000
_cell.angle_alpha   90.00
_cell.angle_beta   90.00
_cell.angle_gamma   90.00
#
_symmetry.space_group_name_H-M   'P 1'
#
loop_
_entity.id
_entity.type
_entity.pdbx_description
1 polymer ?
#
loop_
_entity_poly.entity_id
_entity_poly.type
_entity_poly.pdbx_seq_one_letter_code
_entity_poly.pdbx_strand_id
1 'polypeptide(L)'
;MQKSAKYMRSIFKGGKSKMRSITVREWISKFNNGEFGAGDFDTQTKAGWNDWFCPDRELASRLKKMGNLIKNIENDYILDNFFLVFYNICSIDYPLFDQARFTPFRRIADKDFEFVLSFDCPYNGYKYEICTARSDYHTEFQCNTVEELFDYLKQLTEDYKKEEMNMDCQHQK
;
A
#
# COMPACT_ATOMS: atom_id res chain seq x y z
N MET A 1 -9.53 -20.99 15.48
CA MET A 1 -8.40 -20.04 15.46
C MET A 1 -7.12 -20.58 14.76
N GLN A 2 -7.21 -21.25 13.60
CA GLN A 2 -6.00 -21.70 12.87
C GLN A 2 -6.05 -21.55 11.33
N LYS A 3 -7.17 -21.06 10.77
CA LYS A 3 -7.31 -20.93 9.30
C LYS A 3 -6.80 -19.60 8.72
N SER A 4 -6.60 -18.57 9.55
CA SER A 4 -6.10 -17.25 9.12
C SER A 4 -4.62 -17.27 8.68
N ALA A 5 -3.75 -17.97 9.43
CA ALA A 5 -2.31 -18.02 9.13
C ALA A 5 -1.96 -18.80 7.84
N LYS A 6 -2.81 -19.72 7.40
CA LYS A 6 -2.57 -20.52 6.19
C LYS A 6 -2.93 -19.74 4.90
N TYR A 7 -3.87 -18.81 4.99
CA TYR A 7 -4.26 -17.94 3.86
C TYR A 7 -3.20 -16.87 3.61
N MET A 8 -2.63 -16.28 4.67
CA MET A 8 -1.52 -15.32 4.57
C MET A 8 -0.24 -15.93 3.96
N ARG A 9 0.02 -17.23 4.19
CA ARG A 9 1.16 -17.95 3.56
C ARG A 9 0.95 -18.23 2.06
N SER A 10 -0.29 -18.22 1.56
CA SER A 10 -0.59 -18.52 0.15
C SER A 10 -0.28 -17.34 -0.78
N ILE A 11 -0.26 -16.12 -0.27
CA ILE A 11 -0.01 -14.89 -1.04
C ILE A 11 1.48 -14.76 -1.45
N PHE A 12 2.36 -15.55 -0.83
CA PHE A 12 3.82 -15.47 -1.04
C PHE A 12 4.40 -16.46 -2.07
N LYS A 13 3.59 -17.14 -2.88
CA LYS A 13 4.09 -18.00 -3.97
C LYS A 13 3.50 -17.64 -5.33
N GLY A 14 3.77 -16.42 -5.78
CA GLY A 14 3.64 -15.98 -7.18
C GLY A 14 5.01 -15.59 -7.73
N GLY A 15 5.35 -16.07 -8.93
CA GLY A 15 6.67 -15.93 -9.54
C GLY A 15 7.16 -14.48 -9.63
N LYS A 16 8.49 -14.31 -9.57
CA LYS A 16 9.21 -13.04 -9.71
C LYS A 16 9.02 -12.45 -11.11
N SER A 17 7.84 -11.93 -11.41
CA SER A 17 7.69 -10.86 -12.38
C SER A 17 8.46 -9.66 -11.82
N LYS A 18 9.53 -9.26 -12.50
CA LYS A 18 10.28 -8.06 -12.18
C LYS A 18 9.40 -6.87 -12.58
N MET A 19 8.38 -6.57 -11.78
CA MET A 19 7.61 -5.34 -11.89
C MET A 19 8.64 -4.22 -11.90
N ARG A 20 8.63 -3.39 -12.95
CA ARG A 20 9.41 -2.14 -12.94
C ARG A 20 8.72 -1.22 -11.96
N SER A 21 9.05 -1.37 -10.68
CA SER A 21 8.52 -0.53 -9.61
C SER A 21 8.97 0.90 -9.86
N ILE A 22 8.01 1.76 -10.15
CA ILE A 22 8.17 3.21 -10.22
C ILE A 22 7.93 3.80 -8.83
N THR A 23 8.51 4.95 -8.53
CA THR A 23 8.27 5.61 -7.23
C THR A 23 6.81 6.04 -7.10
N VAL A 24 6.32 6.24 -5.88
CA VAL A 24 5.00 6.84 -5.65
C VAL A 24 4.89 8.18 -6.39
N ARG A 25 5.95 9.00 -6.41
CA ARG A 25 5.98 10.27 -7.18
C ARG A 25 5.74 10.05 -8.67
N GLU A 26 6.48 9.12 -9.28
CA GLU A 26 6.30 8.81 -10.70
C GLU A 26 4.92 8.22 -10.96
N TRP A 27 4.44 7.34 -10.09
CA TRP A 27 3.10 6.76 -10.17
C TRP A 27 2.00 7.83 -10.15
N ILE A 28 2.11 8.83 -9.27
CA ILE A 28 1.16 9.96 -9.19
C ILE A 28 1.18 10.76 -10.50
N SER A 29 2.36 11.02 -11.07
CA SER A 29 2.47 11.70 -12.37
C SER A 29 1.71 10.94 -13.47
N LYS A 30 1.92 9.61 -13.56
CA LYS A 30 1.23 8.75 -14.52
C LYS A 30 -0.28 8.69 -14.28
N PHE A 31 -0.70 8.60 -13.03
CA PHE A 31 -2.11 8.62 -12.63
C PHE A 31 -2.80 9.93 -13.06
N ASN A 32 -2.17 11.07 -12.80
CA ASN A 32 -2.69 12.39 -13.19
C ASN A 32 -2.74 12.58 -14.71
N ASN A 33 -1.82 11.95 -15.46
CA ASN A 33 -1.83 11.94 -16.92
C ASN A 33 -2.85 10.95 -17.52
N GLY A 34 -3.59 10.21 -16.68
CA GLY A 34 -4.62 9.27 -17.13
C GLY A 34 -4.07 7.95 -17.68
N GLU A 35 -2.78 7.64 -17.48
CA GLU A 35 -2.15 6.42 -18.02
C GLU A 35 -2.78 5.12 -17.50
N PHE A 36 -3.51 5.19 -16.37
CA PHE A 36 -4.17 4.04 -15.73
C PHE A 36 -5.71 4.02 -15.92
N GLY A 37 -6.22 4.81 -16.87
CA GLY A 37 -7.66 5.00 -17.06
C GLY A 37 -8.41 3.84 -17.73
N ALA A 38 -7.71 2.99 -18.50
CA ALA A 38 -8.32 1.85 -19.19
C ALA A 38 -8.50 0.66 -18.22
N GLY A 39 -9.66 0.00 -18.29
CA GLY A 39 -10.04 -1.11 -17.41
C GLY A 39 -9.57 -2.49 -17.88
N ASP A 40 -8.59 -2.56 -18.77
CA ASP A 40 -8.01 -3.82 -19.24
C ASP A 40 -6.90 -4.34 -18.30
N PHE A 41 -6.68 -5.65 -18.34
CA PHE A 41 -5.70 -6.36 -17.52
C PHE A 41 -4.29 -5.75 -17.58
N ASP A 42 -3.81 -5.41 -18.77
CA ASP A 42 -2.45 -4.90 -18.98
C ASP A 42 -2.28 -3.52 -18.35
N THR A 43 -3.27 -2.63 -18.55
CA THR A 43 -3.27 -1.29 -17.95
C THR A 43 -3.32 -1.38 -16.42
N GLN A 44 -4.15 -2.26 -15.86
CA GLN A 44 -4.33 -2.35 -14.42
C GLN A 44 -3.15 -3.05 -13.72
N THR A 45 -2.52 -4.01 -14.38
CA THR A 45 -1.26 -4.60 -13.90
C THR A 45 -0.12 -3.57 -13.94
N LYS A 46 -0.04 -2.74 -15.00
CA LYS A 46 0.93 -1.61 -15.05
C LYS A 46 0.66 -0.55 -13.98
N ALA A 47 -0.59 -0.37 -13.59
CA ALA A 47 -0.97 0.53 -12.51
C ALA A 47 -0.60 0.00 -11.12
N GLY A 48 -0.19 -1.27 -10.99
CA GLY A 48 0.28 -1.85 -9.73
C GLY A 48 -0.69 -2.83 -9.08
N TRP A 49 -1.81 -3.19 -9.71
CA TRP A 49 -2.64 -4.30 -9.22
C TRP A 49 -1.86 -5.61 -9.28
N ASN A 50 -1.80 -6.33 -8.15
CA ASN A 50 -1.06 -7.59 -8.04
C ASN A 50 -1.96 -8.80 -7.84
N ASP A 51 -3.07 -8.64 -7.13
CA ASP A 51 -4.08 -9.69 -6.95
C ASP A 51 -5.45 -9.06 -6.70
N TRP A 52 -6.51 -9.69 -7.22
CA TRP A 52 -7.87 -9.16 -7.12
C TRP A 52 -8.94 -10.24 -7.29
N PHE A 53 -10.09 -10.04 -6.64
CA PHE A 53 -11.25 -10.93 -6.76
C PHE A 53 -12.40 -10.32 -7.57
N CYS A 54 -12.41 -8.99 -7.75
CA CYS A 54 -13.39 -8.33 -8.60
C CYS A 54 -13.08 -8.53 -10.10
N PRO A 55 -14.04 -8.37 -11.01
CA PRO A 55 -13.77 -8.40 -12.45
C PRO A 55 -12.83 -7.27 -12.91
N ASP A 56 -11.96 -7.53 -13.89
CA ASP A 56 -10.96 -6.56 -14.42
C ASP A 56 -11.56 -5.18 -14.75
N ARG A 57 -12.76 -5.16 -15.33
CA ARG A 57 -13.47 -3.92 -15.69
C ARG A 57 -13.74 -2.98 -14.51
N GLU A 58 -13.72 -3.48 -13.26
CA GLU A 58 -13.93 -2.68 -12.05
C GLU A 58 -12.64 -2.04 -11.53
N LEU A 59 -11.48 -2.60 -11.87
CA LEU A 59 -10.19 -2.21 -11.31
C LEU A 59 -9.87 -0.73 -11.53
N ALA A 60 -10.12 -0.20 -12.74
CA ALA A 60 -9.87 1.21 -13.04
C ALA A 60 -10.69 2.15 -12.13
N SER A 61 -11.95 1.79 -11.86
CA SER A 61 -12.83 2.60 -11.00
C SER A 61 -12.41 2.54 -9.52
N ARG A 62 -11.97 1.37 -9.06
CA ARG A 62 -11.43 1.15 -7.70
C ARG A 62 -10.11 1.87 -7.50
N LEU A 63 -9.20 1.73 -8.47
CA LEU A 63 -7.93 2.44 -8.51
C LEU A 63 -8.14 3.95 -8.46
N LYS A 64 -9.12 4.48 -9.20
CA LYS A 64 -9.42 5.92 -9.20
C LYS A 64 -9.83 6.42 -7.80
N LYS A 65 -10.54 5.62 -7.01
CA LYS A 65 -10.90 5.97 -5.62
C LYS A 65 -9.65 6.07 -4.75
N MET A 66 -8.81 5.04 -4.75
CA MET A 66 -7.55 5.03 -3.98
C MET A 66 -6.58 6.10 -4.46
N GLY A 67 -6.36 6.20 -5.77
CA GLY A 67 -5.44 7.14 -6.40
C GLY A 67 -5.79 8.60 -6.16
N ASN A 68 -7.08 8.95 -6.07
CA ASN A 68 -7.50 10.31 -5.72
C ASN A 68 -7.13 10.71 -4.29
N LEU A 69 -6.94 9.76 -3.38
CA LEU A 69 -6.41 10.01 -2.05
C LEU A 69 -4.87 10.05 -2.09
N ILE A 70 -4.25 9.01 -2.67
CA ILE A 70 -2.79 8.82 -2.73
C ILE A 70 -2.09 10.00 -3.41
N LYS A 71 -2.69 10.58 -4.46
CA LYS A 71 -2.09 11.72 -5.18
C LYS A 71 -1.91 12.99 -4.34
N ASN A 72 -2.54 13.08 -3.17
CA ASN A 72 -2.39 14.22 -2.25
C ASN A 72 -1.35 13.95 -1.16
N ILE A 73 -0.61 12.84 -1.20
CA ILE A 73 0.55 12.63 -0.34
C ILE A 73 1.64 13.61 -0.76
N GLU A 74 2.07 14.46 0.17
CA GLU A 74 3.13 15.46 -0.07
C GLU A 74 4.48 15.07 0.54
N ASN A 75 4.54 13.97 1.30
CA ASN A 75 5.75 13.58 2.01
C ASN A 75 6.81 13.01 1.06
N ASP A 76 7.86 13.78 0.78
CA ASP A 76 8.95 13.40 -0.12
C ASP A 76 9.58 12.03 0.19
N TYR A 77 9.67 11.65 1.46
CA TYR A 77 10.23 10.36 1.84
C TYR A 77 9.37 9.20 1.35
N ILE A 78 8.04 9.29 1.50
CA ILE A 78 7.12 8.30 0.91
C ILE A 78 7.20 8.37 -0.62
N LEU A 79 7.16 9.58 -1.17
CA LEU A 79 7.09 9.82 -2.61
C LEU A 79 8.28 9.22 -3.37
N ASP A 80 9.48 9.28 -2.81
CA ASP A 80 10.72 8.89 -3.48
C ASP A 80 11.25 7.51 -3.08
N ASN A 81 10.90 7.00 -1.91
CA ASN A 81 11.46 5.75 -1.39
C ASN A 81 10.51 4.55 -1.45
N PHE A 82 9.25 4.76 -1.81
CA PHE A 82 8.26 3.69 -1.87
C PHE A 82 7.72 3.50 -3.28
N PHE A 83 7.21 2.30 -3.53
CA PHE A 83 6.36 1.98 -4.67
C PHE A 83 5.04 1.37 -4.19
N LEU A 84 4.03 1.40 -5.06
CA LEU A 84 2.67 0.96 -4.74
C LEU A 84 2.39 -0.44 -5.27
N VAL A 85 1.70 -1.23 -4.46
CA VAL A 85 1.09 -2.49 -4.88
C VAL A 85 -0.36 -2.51 -4.40
N PHE A 86 -1.29 -2.71 -5.32
CA PHE A 86 -2.72 -2.70 -5.04
C PHE A 86 -3.28 -4.11 -4.95
N TYR A 87 -4.20 -4.29 -4.01
CA TYR A 87 -4.90 -5.54 -3.77
C TYR A 87 -6.39 -5.28 -3.62
N ASN A 88 -7.20 -6.16 -4.19
CA ASN A 88 -8.63 -6.22 -3.90
C ASN A 88 -8.81 -7.47 -3.04
N ILE A 89 -9.29 -7.29 -1.81
CA ILE A 89 -9.29 -8.32 -0.78
C ILE A 89 -10.69 -8.92 -0.66
N CYS A 90 -10.74 -10.25 -0.63
CA CYS A 90 -11.96 -11.01 -0.39
C CYS A 90 -12.01 -11.50 1.05
N SER A 91 -13.13 -11.23 1.71
CA SER A 91 -13.52 -11.91 2.93
C SER A 91 -14.46 -13.07 2.65
N ILE A 92 -14.49 -14.06 3.53
CA ILE A 92 -15.54 -15.07 3.51
C ILE A 92 -16.91 -14.46 3.82
N ASP A 93 -16.99 -13.54 4.78
CA ASP A 93 -18.27 -13.08 5.36
C ASP A 93 -18.63 -11.63 5.02
N TYR A 94 -17.79 -10.92 4.25
CA TYR A 94 -17.90 -9.47 4.03
C TYR A 94 -17.60 -9.05 2.58
N PRO A 95 -18.11 -7.89 2.13
CA PRO A 95 -17.83 -7.35 0.80
C PRO A 95 -16.34 -7.19 0.49
N LEU A 96 -16.01 -7.18 -0.80
CA LEU A 96 -14.66 -6.88 -1.27
C LEU A 96 -14.27 -5.45 -0.91
N PHE A 97 -13.05 -5.27 -0.44
CA PHE A 97 -12.45 -3.97 -0.16
C PHE A 97 -11.07 -3.86 -0.78
N ASP A 98 -10.52 -2.65 -0.84
CA ASP A 98 -9.29 -2.37 -1.57
C ASP A 98 -8.17 -1.96 -0.60
N GLN A 99 -6.94 -2.32 -0.94
CA GLN A 99 -5.74 -1.98 -0.18
C GLN A 99 -4.65 -1.44 -1.10
N ALA A 100 -3.91 -0.47 -0.60
CA ALA A 100 -2.67 0.02 -1.19
C ALA A 100 -1.51 -0.28 -0.24
N ARG A 101 -0.58 -1.12 -0.69
CA ARG A 101 0.66 -1.41 0.01
C ARG A 101 1.75 -0.47 -0.48
N PHE A 102 2.40 0.20 0.46
CA PHE A 102 3.57 1.01 0.24
C PHE A 102 4.79 0.18 0.62
N THR A 103 5.49 -0.32 -0.39
CA THR A 103 6.69 -1.15 -0.19
C THR A 103 7.93 -0.29 -0.43
N PRO A 104 8.91 -0.26 0.50
CA PRO A 104 10.14 0.49 0.30
C PRO A 104 10.98 -0.12 -0.82
N PHE A 105 11.70 0.70 -1.58
CA PHE A 105 12.71 0.21 -2.52
C PHE A 105 13.84 -0.51 -1.78
N ARG A 106 14.53 -1.41 -2.49
CA ARG A 106 15.57 -2.31 -1.95
C ARG A 106 16.73 -1.65 -1.20
N ARG A 107 16.91 -0.33 -1.31
CA ARG A 107 17.86 0.44 -0.50
C ARG A 107 17.47 0.56 0.97
N ILE A 108 16.19 0.42 1.28
CA ILE A 108 15.60 0.51 2.61
C ILE A 108 14.86 -0.81 2.97
N ALA A 109 14.73 -1.76 2.04
CA ALA A 109 13.89 -2.96 2.20
C ALA A 109 14.31 -3.98 3.28
N ASP A 110 15.51 -3.87 3.86
CA ASP A 110 15.90 -4.65 5.04
C ASP A 110 15.35 -4.03 6.34
N LYS A 111 14.64 -2.89 6.24
CA LYS A 111 14.05 -2.12 7.33
C LYS A 111 12.53 -2.31 7.21
N ASP A 112 11.85 -2.77 8.26
CA ASP A 112 10.41 -3.10 8.33
C ASP A 112 9.46 -1.88 8.17
N PHE A 113 9.69 -1.06 7.14
CA PHE A 113 8.99 0.20 6.87
C PHE A 113 7.84 0.04 5.88
N GLU A 114 7.57 -1.19 5.41
CA GLU A 114 6.37 -1.45 4.62
C GLU A 114 5.12 -1.14 5.46
N PHE A 115 4.12 -0.51 4.82
CA PHE A 115 2.81 -0.33 5.41
C PHE A 115 1.70 -0.55 4.38
N VAL A 116 0.53 -0.94 4.88
CA VAL A 116 -0.67 -1.22 4.08
C VAL A 116 -1.76 -0.26 4.52
N LEU A 117 -2.29 0.50 3.57
CA LEU A 117 -3.47 1.33 3.75
C LEU A 117 -4.69 0.59 3.20
N SER A 118 -5.62 0.25 4.08
CA SER A 118 -6.92 -0.32 3.73
C SER A 118 -7.98 0.76 3.60
N PHE A 119 -8.86 0.62 2.60
CA PHE A 119 -9.93 1.56 2.30
C PHE A 119 -11.30 0.90 2.56
N ASP A 120 -12.14 1.56 3.36
CA ASP A 120 -13.52 1.17 3.67
C ASP A 120 -13.62 -0.32 4.08
N CYS A 121 -12.72 -0.74 4.97
CA CYS A 121 -12.65 -2.12 5.43
C CYS A 121 -13.94 -2.50 6.17
N PRO A 122 -14.69 -3.51 5.72
CA PRO A 122 -16.03 -3.78 6.25
C PRO A 122 -16.03 -4.40 7.66
N TYR A 123 -14.86 -4.74 8.22
CA TYR A 123 -14.74 -5.41 9.53
C TYR A 123 -14.63 -4.46 10.72
N ASN A 124 -14.01 -3.29 10.53
CA ASN A 124 -13.49 -2.50 11.64
C ASN A 124 -14.26 -1.19 11.86
N GLY A 125 -15.19 -0.83 10.98
CA GLY A 125 -16.03 0.37 11.11
C GLY A 125 -15.30 1.68 10.82
N TYR A 126 -14.07 1.61 10.29
CA TYR A 126 -13.27 2.77 9.93
C TYR A 126 -13.08 2.88 8.43
N LYS A 127 -13.02 4.12 7.95
CA LYS A 127 -12.78 4.42 6.54
C LYS A 127 -11.36 4.06 6.12
N TYR A 128 -10.38 4.27 6.99
CA TYR A 128 -8.98 4.01 6.73
C TYR A 128 -8.36 3.22 7.86
N GLU A 129 -7.52 2.25 7.51
CA GLU A 129 -6.72 1.48 8.45
C GLU A 129 -5.29 1.36 7.92
N ILE A 130 -4.31 1.58 8.79
CA ILE A 130 -2.90 1.34 8.49
C ILE A 130 -2.37 0.20 9.35
N CYS A 131 -1.79 -0.80 8.68
CA CYS A 131 -0.99 -1.86 9.29
C CYS A 131 0.46 -1.72 8.79
N THR A 132 1.44 -1.97 9.65
CA THR A 132 2.86 -1.80 9.31
C THR A 132 3.63 -3.10 9.47
N ALA A 133 4.74 -3.26 8.75
CA ALA A 133 5.61 -4.42 8.93
C ALA A 133 6.24 -4.42 10.33
N ARG A 134 6.60 -3.24 10.89
CA ARG A 134 7.12 -3.10 12.26
C ARG A 134 6.16 -3.58 13.35
N SER A 135 4.86 -3.68 13.06
CA SER A 135 3.85 -4.21 13.97
C SER A 135 3.43 -5.64 13.64
N ASP A 136 4.21 -6.39 12.84
CA ASP A 136 3.80 -7.70 12.30
C ASP A 136 2.47 -7.65 11.53
N TYR A 137 2.19 -6.53 10.88
CA TYR A 137 0.94 -6.22 10.18
C TYR A 137 -0.30 -6.19 11.09
N HIS A 138 -0.12 -5.98 12.40
CA HIS A 138 -1.21 -5.56 13.27
C HIS A 138 -1.61 -4.12 12.98
N THR A 139 -2.90 -3.83 13.15
CA THR A 139 -3.44 -2.48 13.03
C THR A 139 -2.67 -1.52 13.93
N GLU A 140 -2.07 -0.49 13.32
CA GLU A 140 -1.35 0.56 14.04
C GLU A 140 -2.18 1.84 14.14
N PHE A 141 -3.02 2.11 13.12
CA PHE A 141 -3.84 3.31 13.09
C PHE A 141 -5.15 3.10 12.33
N GLN A 142 -6.21 3.77 12.78
CA GLN A 142 -7.54 3.76 12.19
C GLN A 142 -8.15 5.15 12.28
N CYS A 143 -8.82 5.60 11.22
CA CYS A 143 -9.49 6.90 11.20
C CYS A 143 -10.63 6.95 10.18
N ASN A 144 -11.44 8.01 10.26
CA ASN A 144 -12.57 8.23 9.34
C ASN A 144 -12.40 9.46 8.44
N THR A 145 -11.41 10.31 8.75
CA THR A 145 -11.15 11.55 8.02
C THR A 145 -9.84 11.48 7.25
N VAL A 146 -9.71 12.30 6.21
CA VAL A 146 -8.50 12.34 5.38
C VAL A 146 -7.39 13.11 6.09
N GLU A 147 -7.78 14.09 6.89
CA GLU A 147 -6.92 14.93 7.71
C GLU A 147 -6.16 14.08 8.74
N GLU A 148 -6.88 13.27 9.53
CA GLU A 148 -6.28 12.34 10.51
C GLU A 148 -5.33 11.33 9.84
N LEU A 149 -5.72 10.83 8.66
CA LEU A 149 -4.87 9.93 7.88
C LEU A 149 -3.54 10.59 7.50
N PHE A 150 -3.58 11.81 6.97
CA PHE A 150 -2.36 12.50 6.54
C PHE A 150 -1.49 12.96 7.71
N ASP A 151 -2.09 13.37 8.82
CA ASP A 151 -1.36 13.66 10.06
C ASP A 151 -0.61 12.42 10.56
N TYR A 152 -1.26 11.26 10.55
CA TYR A 152 -0.61 10.01 10.93
C TYR A 152 0.47 9.58 9.92
N LEU A 153 0.23 9.68 8.60
CA LEU A 153 1.26 9.37 7.59
C LEU A 153 2.50 10.25 7.75
N LYS A 154 2.31 11.53 8.10
CA LYS A 154 3.42 12.43 8.42
C LYS A 154 4.19 11.93 9.63
N GLN A 155 3.51 11.59 10.73
CA GLN A 155 4.16 11.06 11.93
C GLN A 155 4.92 9.75 11.65
N LEU A 156 4.27 8.79 10.99
CA LEU A 156 4.84 7.50 10.63
C LEU A 156 6.14 7.67 9.84
N THR A 157 6.16 8.61 8.90
CA THR A 157 7.33 8.88 8.09
C THR A 157 8.49 9.49 8.88
N GLU A 158 8.20 10.37 9.84
CA GLU A 158 9.24 10.91 10.72
C GLU A 158 9.81 9.83 11.64
N ASP A 159 9.01 8.84 12.03
CA ASP A 159 9.49 7.68 12.79
C ASP A 159 10.43 6.81 11.93
N TYR A 160 10.05 6.50 10.68
CA TYR A 160 10.91 5.76 9.75
C TYR A 160 12.24 6.45 9.50
N LYS A 161 12.25 7.77 9.29
CA LYS A 161 13.51 8.54 9.14
C LYS A 161 14.42 8.40 10.37
N LYS A 162 13.87 8.51 11.59
CA LYS A 162 14.64 8.36 12.82
C LYS A 162 15.18 6.95 12.98
N GLU A 163 14.35 5.93 12.73
CA GLU A 163 14.75 4.53 12.77
C GLU A 163 15.86 4.24 11.75
N GLU A 164 15.75 4.79 10.54
CA GLU A 164 16.76 4.68 9.49
C GLU A 164 18.12 5.23 9.95
N MET A 165 18.13 6.45 10.49
CA MET A 165 19.34 7.11 11.00
C MET A 165 19.98 6.34 12.17
N ASN A 166 19.16 5.84 13.10
CA ASN A 166 19.65 5.11 14.28
C ASN A 166 20.34 3.80 13.89
N MET A 167 19.83 3.10 12.87
CA MET A 167 20.44 1.88 12.37
C MET A 167 21.77 2.14 11.67
N ASP A 168 21.88 3.21 10.89
CA ASP A 168 23.13 3.55 10.19
C ASP A 168 24.25 3.91 11.18
N CYS A 169 23.93 4.53 12.32
CA CYS A 169 24.90 4.78 13.41
C CYS A 169 25.37 3.52 14.13
N GLN A 170 24.58 2.43 14.15
CA GLN A 170 24.96 1.17 14.79
C GLN A 170 25.90 0.32 13.93
N HIS A 171 25.85 0.45 12.61
CA HIS A 171 26.71 -0.29 11.67
C HIS A 171 28.09 0.34 11.44
N GLN A 172 28.35 1.50 12.06
CA GLN A 172 29.65 2.21 12.00
C GLN A 172 30.52 2.02 13.25
N LYS A 173 30.13 1.13 14.17
CA LYS A 173 30.91 0.72 15.36
C LYS A 173 31.41 -0.71 15.21
#